data_AF-A0A349GWF7-F1
#
_entry.id   AF-A0A349GWF7-F1
#
_cell.length_a   1.000
_cell.length_b   1.000
_cell.length_c   1.000
_cell.angle_alpha   90.00
_cell.angle_beta   90.00
_cell.angle_gamma   90.00
#
_symmetry.space_group_name_H-M   'P 1'
#
loop_
_entity.id
_entity.type
_entity.pdbx_description
1 polymer ?
#
loop_
_entity_poly.entity_id
_entity_poly.type
_entity_poly.pdbx_seq_one_letter_code
_entity_poly.pdbx_strand_id
1 'polypeptide(L)'
;MLHQPLLGAAIPLLIAAIIYACKRGRASLGMLLLTPIAMVIGAVWAIIPDLPRLMGAHGLYRRLATDPRTDIFLWHYTIDQLEAATLDRLAPLFNVAFALLLGILLAAAWRELRRRETDLDDTPTGVS
;
A
#
# COMPACT_ATOMS: atom_id res chain seq x y z
N MET A 1 2.11 -2.30 16.88
CA MET A 1 3.21 -2.45 15.91
C MET A 1 2.62 -3.03 14.62
N LEU A 2 2.06 -2.19 13.76
CA LEU A 2 1.45 -2.57 12.47
C LEU A 2 1.77 -1.53 11.36
N HIS A 3 2.65 -0.56 11.59
CA HIS A 3 2.86 0.55 10.64
C HIS A 3 3.83 0.22 9.51
N GLN A 4 4.72 -0.76 9.69
CA GLN A 4 5.64 -1.19 8.64
C GLN A 4 4.91 -1.77 7.39
N PRO A 5 3.94 -2.70 7.52
CA PRO A 5 3.14 -3.13 6.36
C PRO A 5 2.36 -1.97 5.72
N LEU A 6 1.87 -1.03 6.53
CA LEU A 6 1.14 0.15 6.05
C LEU A 6 2.04 1.05 5.19
N LEU A 7 3.27 1.31 5.62
CA LEU A 7 4.26 2.08 4.85
C LEU A 7 4.69 1.33 3.58
N GLY A 8 4.87 0.01 3.68
CA GLY A 8 5.16 -0.85 2.53
C GLY A 8 4.06 -0.82 1.46
N ALA A 9 2.80 -0.79 1.89
CA ALA A 9 1.64 -0.65 1.00
C ALA A 9 1.44 0.80 0.50
N ALA A 10 1.85 1.80 1.27
CA ALA A 10 1.64 3.21 0.93
C ALA A 10 2.48 3.65 -0.28
N ILE A 11 3.70 3.12 -0.46
CA ILE A 11 4.58 3.53 -1.58
C ILE A 11 3.96 3.19 -2.94
N PRO A 12 3.57 1.93 -3.24
CA PRO A 12 2.91 1.60 -4.50
C PRO A 12 1.62 2.38 -4.73
N LEU A 13 0.87 2.64 -3.66
CA LEU A 13 -0.37 3.39 -3.74
C LEU A 13 -0.14 4.87 -4.06
N LEU A 14 0.88 5.50 -3.47
CA LEU A 14 1.28 6.87 -3.78
C LEU A 14 1.72 7.01 -5.24
N ILE A 15 2.51 6.05 -5.74
CA ILE A 15 2.91 6.00 -7.15
C ILE A 15 1.68 5.89 -8.05
N ALA A 16 0.74 5.00 -7.72
CA ALA A 16 -0.50 4.84 -8.48
C ALA A 16 -1.36 6.13 -8.47
N ALA A 17 -1.46 6.81 -7.32
CA ALA A 17 -2.17 8.07 -7.18
C ALA A 17 -1.56 9.18 -8.04
N ILE A 18 -0.22 9.29 -8.07
CA ILE A 18 0.51 10.24 -8.93
C ILE A 18 0.23 9.94 -10.40
N ILE A 19 0.34 8.67 -10.82
CA ILE A 19 0.07 8.26 -12.20
C ILE A 19 -1.38 8.60 -12.59
N TYR A 20 -2.34 8.31 -11.71
CA TYR A 20 -3.75 8.62 -11.92
C TYR A 20 -3.99 10.12 -12.08
N ALA A 21 -3.37 10.95 -11.23
CA ALA A 21 -3.43 12.40 -11.33
C ALA A 21 -2.81 12.91 -12.65
N CYS A 22 -1.63 12.40 -13.03
CA CYS A 22 -0.96 12.74 -14.28
C CYS A 22 -1.78 12.33 -15.52
N LYS A 23 -2.54 11.23 -15.44
CA LYS A 23 -3.45 10.76 -16.49
C LYS A 23 -4.83 11.43 -16.46
N ARG A 24 -4.96 12.57 -15.77
CA ARG A 24 -6.21 13.35 -15.64
C ARG A 24 -7.38 12.52 -15.10
N GLY A 25 -7.07 11.58 -14.20
CA GLY A 25 -8.06 10.72 -13.56
C GLY A 25 -8.53 9.54 -14.42
N ARG A 26 -7.76 9.09 -15.41
CA ARG A 26 -8.03 7.84 -16.13
C ARG A 26 -7.23 6.69 -15.52
N ALA A 27 -7.92 5.67 -15.01
CA ALA A 27 -7.30 4.46 -14.49
C ALA A 27 -7.32 3.36 -15.56
N SER A 28 -6.14 2.88 -15.99
CA SER A 28 -6.11 1.68 -16.84
C SER A 28 -6.45 0.45 -16.01
N LEU A 29 -7.01 -0.59 -16.64
CA LEU A 29 -7.29 -1.87 -15.96
C LEU A 29 -6.01 -2.44 -15.33
N GLY A 30 -4.89 -2.34 -16.05
CA GLY A 30 -3.58 -2.73 -15.52
C GLY A 30 -3.20 -1.99 -14.25
N MET A 31 -3.49 -0.69 -14.13
CA MET A 31 -3.24 0.07 -12.90
C MET A 31 -4.09 -0.45 -11.74
N LEU A 32 -5.38 -0.71 -11.98
CA LEU A 32 -6.30 -1.24 -10.96
C LEU A 32 -5.89 -2.63 -10.45
N LEU A 33 -5.27 -3.46 -11.29
CA LEU A 33 -4.82 -4.80 -10.91
C LEU A 33 -3.39 -4.82 -10.35
N LEU A 34 -2.47 -4.06 -10.94
CA LEU A 34 -1.06 -4.05 -10.53
C LEU A 34 -0.85 -3.31 -9.21
N THR A 35 -1.61 -2.24 -8.94
CA THR A 35 -1.48 -1.49 -7.69
C THR A 35 -1.71 -2.37 -6.45
N PRO A 36 -2.83 -3.11 -6.29
CA PRO A 36 -3.03 -3.95 -5.11
C PRO A 36 -1.99 -5.08 -5.00
N ILE A 37 -1.55 -5.66 -6.12
CA ILE A 37 -0.47 -6.67 -6.12
C ILE A 37 0.84 -6.05 -5.60
N ALA A 38 1.21 -4.88 -6.11
CA ALA A 38 2.40 -4.16 -5.68
C ALA A 38 2.31 -3.76 -4.20
N MET A 39 1.13 -3.35 -3.72
CA MET A 39 0.89 -3.08 -2.29
C MET A 39 1.13 -4.31 -1.42
N VAL A 40 0.63 -5.48 -1.83
CA VAL A 40 0.84 -6.75 -1.11
C VAL A 40 2.33 -7.11 -1.10
N ILE A 41 3.01 -7.03 -2.24
CA ILE A 41 4.45 -7.31 -2.33
C ILE A 41 5.24 -6.36 -1.44
N GLY A 42 4.93 -5.06 -1.45
CA GLY A 42 5.58 -4.06 -0.61
C GLY A 42 5.34 -4.31 0.89
N ALA A 43 4.11 -4.65 1.27
CA ALA A 43 3.77 -4.99 2.64
C ALA A 43 4.50 -6.26 3.12
N VAL A 44 4.55 -7.31 2.28
CA VAL A 44 5.29 -8.54 2.58
C VAL A 44 6.78 -8.27 2.70
N TRP A 45 7.34 -7.44 1.81
CA TRP A 45 8.75 -7.07 1.84
C TRP A 45 9.12 -6.33 3.13
N ALA A 46 8.27 -5.39 3.58
CA ALA A 46 8.49 -4.62 4.80
C ALA A 46 8.54 -5.49 6.08
N ILE A 47 7.80 -6.59 6.13
CA ILE A 47 7.71 -7.46 7.31
C ILE A 47 8.78 -8.57 7.35
N ILE A 48 9.64 -8.69 6.33
CA ILE A 48 10.67 -9.75 6.29
C ILE A 48 11.53 -9.77 7.57
N PRO A 49 12.02 -8.64 8.10
CA PRO A 49 12.83 -8.65 9.32
C PRO A 49 12.07 -9.06 10.59
N ASP A 50 10.74 -9.00 10.55
CA ASP A 50 9.85 -9.42 11.64
C ASP A 50 9.54 -10.93 11.62
N LEU A 51 9.70 -11.62 10.49
CA LEU A 51 9.42 -13.06 10.37
C LEU A 51 10.10 -13.93 11.44
N PRO A 52 11.38 -13.70 11.81
CA PRO A 52 12.03 -14.46 12.87
C PRO A 52 11.30 -14.39 14.22
N ARG A 53 10.62 -13.28 14.52
CA ARG A 53 9.81 -13.14 15.74
C ARG A 53 8.61 -14.10 15.73
N LEU A 54 7.95 -14.24 14.58
CA LEU A 54 6.81 -15.15 14.40
C LEU A 54 7.24 -16.63 14.48
N MET A 55 8.49 -16.92 14.11
CA MET A 55 9.08 -18.26 14.16
C MET A 55 9.72 -18.59 15.52
N GLY A 56 9.62 -17.71 16.52
CA GLY A 56 10.22 -17.90 17.86
C GLY A 56 11.74 -17.64 17.94
N ALA A 57 12.37 -17.20 16.85
CA ALA A 57 13.80 -16.88 16.78
C ALA A 57 14.11 -15.46 17.30
N HIS A 58 13.78 -15.21 18.57
CA HIS A 58 13.87 -13.87 19.18
C HIS A 58 15.28 -13.25 19.17
N GLY A 59 16.33 -14.07 19.26
CA GLY A 59 17.72 -13.59 19.18
C GLY A 59 18.07 -13.01 17.81
N LEU A 60 17.62 -13.67 16.74
CA LEU A 60 17.80 -13.19 15.37
C LEU A 60 16.97 -11.92 15.13
N TYR A 61 15.71 -11.92 15.57
CA TYR A 61 14.84 -10.75 15.50
C TYR A 61 15.50 -9.53 16.16
N ARG A 62 15.96 -9.66 17.41
CA ARG A 62 16.57 -8.54 18.13
C ARG A 62 17.80 -7.99 17.42
N ARG A 63 18.62 -8.88 16.84
CA ARG A 63 19.79 -8.47 16.04
C ARG A 63 19.37 -7.67 14.81
N LEU A 64 18.38 -8.16 14.06
CA LEU A 64 17.85 -7.48 12.87
C LEU A 64 17.21 -6.12 13.20
N ALA A 65 16.40 -6.05 14.26
CA ALA A 65 15.74 -4.83 14.71
C ALA A 65 16.71 -3.70 15.11
N THR A 66 17.97 -4.04 15.43
CA THR A 66 19.02 -3.04 15.75
C THR A 66 20.04 -2.84 14.64
N ASP A 67 19.95 -3.59 13.53
CA ASP A 67 20.91 -3.51 12.43
C ASP A 67 20.42 -2.50 11.38
N PRO A 68 21.13 -1.38 11.16
CA PRO A 68 20.74 -0.37 10.17
C PRO A 68 20.70 -0.92 8.73
N ARG A 69 21.32 -2.07 8.45
CA ARG A 69 21.23 -2.72 7.14
C ARG A 69 19.82 -3.22 6.82
N THR A 70 18.95 -3.35 7.81
CA THR A 70 17.55 -3.73 7.58
C THR A 70 16.72 -2.62 6.94
N ASP A 71 17.26 -1.41 6.76
CA ASP A 71 16.60 -0.34 6.00
C ASP A 71 16.35 -0.68 4.52
N ILE A 72 16.99 -1.72 3.97
CA ILE A 72 16.65 -2.26 2.64
C ILE A 72 15.20 -2.79 2.57
N PHE A 73 14.61 -3.10 3.72
CA PHE A 73 13.21 -3.52 3.86
C PHE A 73 12.29 -2.32 4.10
N LEU A 74 12.43 -1.29 3.24
CA LEU A 74 11.65 -0.05 3.29
C LEU A 74 11.84 0.75 4.58
N TRP A 75 13.11 1.05 4.91
CA TRP A 75 13.50 1.83 6.08
C TRP A 75 13.07 1.20 7.42
N HIS A 76 13.02 -0.14 7.48
CA HIS A 76 12.56 -0.89 8.65
C HIS A 76 13.23 -0.45 9.96
N TYR A 77 14.58 -0.38 9.98
CA TYR A 77 15.31 0.07 11.16
C TYR A 77 15.00 1.53 11.52
N THR A 78 15.04 2.41 10.53
CA THR A 78 14.77 3.84 10.75
C THR A 78 13.34 4.06 11.29
N ILE A 79 12.34 3.36 10.74
CA ILE A 79 10.96 3.40 11.19
C ILE A 79 10.85 2.88 12.62
N ASP A 80 11.49 1.77 12.97
CA ASP A 80 11.46 1.22 14.32
C ASP A 80 12.06 2.17 15.36
N GLN A 81 13.15 2.85 15.01
CA GLN A 81 13.78 3.82 15.90
C GLN A 81 12.91 5.07 16.08
N LEU A 82 12.27 5.54 15.01
CA LEU A 82 11.28 6.62 15.09
C LEU A 82 10.04 6.18 15.88
N GLU A 83 9.62 4.92 15.73
CA GLU A 83 8.50 4.36 16.47
C GLU A 83 8.75 4.35 17.97
N ALA A 84 9.90 3.82 18.37
CA ALA A 84 10.35 3.78 19.76
C ALA A 84 10.48 5.19 20.35
N ALA A 85 10.86 6.19 19.55
CA ALA A 85 11.04 7.56 20.01
C ALA A 85 9.74 8.38 20.07
N THR A 86 8.72 8.06 19.26
CA THR A 86 7.68 9.07 18.93
C THR A 86 6.24 8.56 18.75
N LEU A 87 5.98 7.24 18.55
CA LEU A 87 4.74 6.82 17.87
C LEU A 87 3.52 6.41 18.69
N ASP A 88 3.55 6.34 20.03
CA ASP A 88 2.30 6.08 20.79
C ASP A 88 1.22 7.15 20.52
N ARG A 89 1.61 8.37 20.11
CA ARG A 89 0.66 9.44 19.74
C ARG A 89 0.21 9.46 18.29
N LEU A 90 0.95 8.83 17.36
CA LEU A 90 0.71 8.97 15.92
C LEU A 90 0.00 7.78 15.28
N ALA A 91 -0.08 6.64 15.98
CA ALA A 91 -0.76 5.43 15.50
C ALA A 91 -2.20 5.67 14.96
N PRO A 92 -3.05 6.50 15.59
CA PRO A 92 -4.39 6.78 15.04
C PRO A 92 -4.33 7.47 13.68
N LEU A 93 -3.35 8.36 13.48
CA LEU A 93 -3.19 9.13 12.25
C LEU A 93 -2.83 8.23 11.08
N PHE A 94 -1.96 7.23 11.29
CA PHE A 94 -1.59 6.25 10.26
C PHE A 94 -2.79 5.41 9.81
N ASN A 95 -3.62 4.96 10.75
CA ASN A 95 -4.82 4.19 10.42
C ASN A 95 -5.83 5.03 9.61
N VAL A 96 -6.03 6.29 9.99
CA VAL A 96 -6.91 7.22 9.25
C VAL A 96 -6.35 7.49 7.85
N ALA A 97 -5.05 7.76 7.72
CA ALA A 97 -4.41 7.99 6.43
C ALA A 97 -4.55 6.77 5.51
N PHE A 98 -4.36 5.56 6.03
CA PHE A 98 -4.53 4.34 5.27
C PHE A 98 -5.99 4.10 4.85
N ALA A 99 -6.94 4.31 5.74
CA ALA A 99 -8.36 4.18 5.42
C ALA A 99 -8.80 5.17 4.33
N LEU A 100 -8.32 6.43 4.40
CA LEU A 100 -8.57 7.44 3.36
C LEU A 100 -7.98 7.02 2.02
N LEU A 101 -6.73 6.54 2.03
CA LEU A 101 -6.02 6.06 0.85
C LEU A 101 -6.74 4.88 0.18
N LEU A 102 -7.21 3.91 0.97
CA LEU A 102 -8.02 2.79 0.48
C LEU A 102 -9.36 3.28 -0.07
N GLY A 103 -10.03 4.20 0.61
CA GLY A 103 -11.29 4.80 0.17
C GLY A 103 -11.15 5.52 -1.17
N ILE A 104 -10.06 6.25 -1.38
CA ILE A 104 -9.75 6.91 -2.66
C ILE A 104 -9.55 5.87 -3.78
N LEU A 105 -8.82 4.80 -3.51
CA LEU A 105 -8.59 3.73 -4.48
C LEU A 105 -9.91 3.06 -4.90
N LEU A 106 -10.76 2.72 -3.92
CA LEU A 106 -12.08 2.12 -4.17
C LEU A 106 -13.01 3.09 -4.92
N ALA A 107 -13.02 4.37 -4.55
CA ALA A 107 -13.81 5.38 -5.24
C ALA A 107 -13.35 5.57 -6.70
N ALA A 108 -12.04 5.55 -6.96
CA ALA A 108 -11.49 5.62 -8.31
C ALA A 108 -11.86 4.38 -9.14
N ALA A 109 -11.76 3.18 -8.55
CA ALA A 109 -12.16 1.94 -9.19
C ALA A 109 -13.65 1.91 -9.52
N TRP A 110 -14.50 2.31 -8.57
CA TRP A 110 -15.95 2.41 -8.75
C TRP A 110 -16.33 3.39 -9.87
N ARG A 111 -15.69 4.57 -9.89
CA ARG A 111 -15.91 5.58 -10.92
C ARG A 111 -15.57 5.07 -12.32
N GLU A 112 -14.47 4.34 -12.45
CA GLU A 112 -14.03 3.78 -13.73
C GLU A 112 -14.96 2.64 -14.18
N LEU A 113 -15.42 1.79 -13.26
CA LEU A 113 -16.39 0.74 -13.54
C LEU A 113 -17.70 1.32 -14.09
N ARG A 114 -18.25 2.35 -13.42
CA ARG A 114 -19.49 3.01 -13.84
C ARG A 114 -19.40 3.62 -15.23
N ARG A 115 -18.25 4.22 -15.59
CA ARG A 115 -18.04 4.77 -16.94
C ARG A 115 -18.11 3.69 -18.02
N ARG A 116 -17.51 2.53 -17.75
CA ARG A 116 -17.51 1.40 -18.69
C ARG A 116 -18.89 0.75 -18.84
N GLU A 117 -19.68 0.70 -17.76
CA GLU A 117 -21.09 0.26 -17.83
C GLU A 117 -21.89 1.18 -18.76
N THR A 118 -21.76 2.50 -18.61
CA THR A 118 -22.45 3.47 -19.48
C THR A 118 -22.01 3.37 -20.95
N ASP A 119 -20.71 3.23 -21.21
CA ASP A 119 -20.20 3.08 -22.58
C ASP A 119 -20.72 1.79 -23.27
N LEU A 120 -20.98 0.72 -22.51
CA LEU A 120 -21.54 -0.53 -23.02
C LEU A 120 -23.02 -0.40 -23.38
N ASP A 121 -23.81 0.29 -22.54
CA ASP A 121 -25.25 0.51 -22.77
C ASP A 121 -25.52 1.41 -23.99
N ASP A 122 -24.62 2.34 -24.29
CA ASP A 122 -24.72 3.25 -25.45
C ASP A 122 -24.25 2.61 -26.78
N THR A 123 -23.75 1.36 -26.76
CA THR A 123 -23.38 0.66 -27.99
C THR A 123 -24.65 0.15 -28.67
N PRO A 124 -25.08 0.71 -29.83
CA PRO A 124 -26.31 0.26 -30.47
C PRO A 124 -26.14 -1.21 -30.84
N THR A 125 -27.05 -2.05 -30.36
CA THR A 125 -27.16 -3.46 -30.76
C THR A 125 -27.60 -3.51 -32.23
N GLY A 126 -26.68 -3.19 -33.13
CA GLY A 126 -26.81 -3.35 -34.57
C GLY A 126 -26.71 -4.82 -34.92
N VAL A 127 -27.75 -5.58 -34.61
CA VAL A 127 -28.06 -6.84 -35.27
C VAL A 127 -29.23 -6.54 -36.19
N SER A 128 -28.90 -6.14 -37.42
CA SER A 128 -29.79 -6.13 -38.59
C SER A 128 -29.47 -7.35 -39.44
#